data_AF-A0A800ADI2-F1
#
_entry.id   AF-A0A800ADI2-F1
#
_cell.length_a   1.000
_cell.length_b   1.000
_cell.length_c   1.000
_cell.angle_alpha   90.00
_cell.angle_beta   90.00
_cell.angle_gamma   90.00
#
_symmetry.space_group_name_H-M   'P 1'
#
loop_
_entity.id
_entity.type
_entity.pdbx_description
1 polymer ?
#
loop_
_entity_poly.entity_id
_entity_poly.type
_entity_poly.pdbx_seq_one_letter_code
_entity_poly.pdbx_strand_id
1 'polypeptide(L)'
;MRSKLLAAVLTLTLVFGLALMAMTDAFAQGQGRGKPGPGEIEVLKFVHYVGPGSGPNSPPIFNDQYRTMHGGKVKWYVDMPISATIDDGFTAEETARIEESLTTWDDVSGWDVDIGIGDYWGSDFDDAVNAISWNKDDLDANVIGVTWIWYYPDTGEIVEVGVELNEDDFDWSTTGEPGKMDVQNIMTHEVGHWMVLEDLRQPTAREITMYAYSNYGETIKRELQSGDVAGAQALYGVAAPPLIPTKKLSTTWGKIKGK
;
A
#
# COMPACT_ATOMS: atom_id res chain seq x y z
N MET A 1 -48.96 35.85 4.12
CA MET A 1 -48.01 34.90 4.77
C MET A 1 -47.42 33.82 3.84
N ARG A 2 -47.78 33.75 2.54
CA ARG A 2 -47.29 32.67 1.64
C ARG A 2 -46.06 33.02 0.77
N SER A 3 -45.66 34.29 0.66
CA SER A 3 -44.52 34.70 -0.19
C SER A 3 -43.15 34.69 0.50
N LYS A 4 -43.10 34.70 1.84
CA LYS A 4 -41.83 34.67 2.60
C LYS A 4 -41.28 33.26 2.83
N LEU A 5 -42.10 32.21 2.69
CA LEU A 5 -41.64 30.82 2.82
C LEU A 5 -40.93 30.30 1.56
N LEU A 6 -41.30 30.77 0.36
CA LEU A 6 -40.65 30.32 -0.88
C LEU A 6 -39.22 30.85 -1.03
N ALA A 7 -38.92 32.05 -0.54
CA ALA A 7 -37.56 32.62 -0.61
C ALA A 7 -36.58 31.90 0.35
N ALA A 8 -37.06 31.42 1.49
CA ALA A 8 -36.25 30.67 2.46
C ALA A 8 -35.97 29.23 2.01
N VAL A 9 -36.90 28.60 1.28
CA VAL A 9 -36.71 27.24 0.73
C VAL A 9 -35.79 27.26 -0.49
N LEU A 10 -35.79 28.33 -1.30
CA LEU A 10 -34.88 28.46 -2.45
C LEU A 10 -33.43 28.83 -2.07
N THR A 11 -33.23 29.52 -0.95
CA THR A 11 -31.87 29.84 -0.46
C THR A 11 -31.23 28.65 0.26
N LEU A 12 -32.02 27.80 0.92
CA LEU A 12 -31.52 26.61 1.60
C LEU A 12 -31.06 25.52 0.61
N THR A 13 -31.72 25.37 -0.55
CA THR A 13 -31.31 24.43 -1.59
C THR A 13 -30.07 24.90 -2.38
N LEU A 14 -29.87 26.21 -2.55
CA LEU A 14 -28.69 26.74 -3.22
C LEU A 14 -27.42 26.62 -2.36
N VAL A 15 -27.54 26.81 -1.04
CA VAL A 15 -26.42 26.67 -0.10
C VAL A 15 -26.03 25.21 0.10
N PHE A 16 -26.99 24.28 0.10
CA PHE A 16 -26.68 22.84 0.12
C PHE A 16 -26.11 22.32 -1.21
N GLY A 17 -26.54 22.88 -2.36
CA GLY A 17 -25.98 22.52 -3.67
C GLY A 17 -24.54 22.98 -3.86
N LEU A 18 -24.19 24.18 -3.38
CA LEU A 18 -22.81 24.69 -3.39
C LEU A 18 -21.91 23.98 -2.38
N ALA A 19 -22.43 23.58 -1.22
CA ALA A 19 -21.68 22.77 -0.27
C ALA A 19 -21.42 21.35 -0.79
N LEU A 20 -22.31 20.79 -1.61
CA LEU A 20 -22.12 19.45 -2.20
C LEU A 20 -21.14 19.45 -3.38
N MET A 21 -21.05 20.53 -4.18
CA MET A 21 -20.00 20.68 -5.21
C MET A 21 -18.63 21.01 -4.62
N ALA A 22 -18.56 21.71 -3.48
CA ALA A 22 -17.27 21.95 -2.80
C ALA A 22 -16.68 20.68 -2.15
N MET A 23 -17.49 19.64 -1.92
CA MET A 23 -16.99 18.35 -1.41
C MET A 23 -16.51 17.41 -2.51
N THR A 24 -16.90 17.59 -3.78
CA THR A 24 -16.36 16.77 -4.88
C THR A 24 -14.96 17.23 -5.30
N ASP A 25 -14.68 18.54 -5.22
CA ASP A 25 -13.35 19.08 -5.56
C ASP A 25 -12.29 18.79 -4.48
N ALA A 26 -12.71 18.64 -3.21
CA ALA A 26 -11.80 18.35 -2.09
C ALA A 26 -11.37 16.87 -2.00
N PHE A 27 -12.04 15.96 -2.71
CA PHE A 27 -11.63 14.55 -2.83
C PHE A 27 -10.82 14.28 -4.11
N ALA A 28 -11.00 15.09 -5.17
CA ALA A 28 -10.19 15.01 -6.39
C ALA A 28 -8.86 15.76 -6.26
N GLN A 29 -8.75 16.71 -5.32
CA GLN A 29 -7.46 17.17 -4.83
C GLN A 29 -7.10 16.32 -3.61
N GLY A 30 -6.46 15.18 -3.86
CA GLY A 30 -5.74 14.45 -2.82
C GLY A 30 -4.97 15.45 -1.95
N GLN A 31 -5.03 15.26 -0.64
CA GLN A 31 -4.42 16.13 0.36
C GLN A 31 -2.89 16.11 0.24
N GLY A 32 -2.35 16.64 -0.85
CA GLY A 32 -0.96 17.02 -0.96
C GLY A 32 -0.75 18.12 0.06
N ARG A 33 -0.04 17.81 1.15
CA ARG A 33 0.74 18.83 1.85
C ARG A 33 1.53 19.53 0.74
N GLY A 34 1.17 20.80 0.45
CA GLY A 34 1.66 21.49 -0.73
C GLY A 34 3.17 21.36 -0.86
N LYS A 35 3.66 21.04 -2.07
CA LYS A 35 5.07 20.76 -2.37
C LYS A 35 6.01 21.58 -1.48
N PRO A 36 6.68 20.99 -0.48
CA PRO A 36 7.73 21.67 0.26
C PRO A 36 8.86 22.05 -0.69
N GLY A 37 9.58 23.14 -0.38
CA GLY A 37 10.64 23.69 -1.23
C GLY A 37 11.79 22.73 -1.54
N PRO A 38 12.78 23.16 -2.34
CA PRO A 38 13.65 22.31 -3.16
C PRO A 38 14.75 21.59 -2.36
N GLY A 39 14.37 20.69 -1.47
CA GLY A 39 15.26 19.58 -1.07
C GLY A 39 15.34 18.58 -2.22
N GLU A 40 16.52 18.01 -2.47
CA GLU A 40 16.69 16.90 -3.40
C GLU A 40 15.99 15.68 -2.80
N ILE A 41 14.89 15.22 -3.42
CA ILE A 41 14.23 13.98 -3.03
C ILE A 41 15.11 12.82 -3.48
N GLU A 42 15.38 11.87 -2.59
CA GLU A 42 16.07 10.63 -2.92
C GLU A 42 15.08 9.47 -3.04
N VAL A 43 15.46 8.44 -3.78
CA VAL A 43 14.64 7.24 -4.01
C VAL A 43 15.34 5.98 -3.51
N LEU A 44 14.62 5.15 -2.77
CA LEU A 44 14.98 3.76 -2.48
C LEU A 44 14.19 2.84 -3.42
N LYS A 45 14.86 1.82 -3.96
CA LYS A 45 14.26 0.80 -4.82
C LYS A 45 14.46 -0.57 -4.19
N PHE A 46 13.37 -1.28 -3.94
CA PHE A 46 13.34 -2.68 -3.54
C PHE A 46 12.83 -3.51 -4.71
N VAL A 47 13.48 -4.63 -4.99
CA VAL A 47 13.18 -5.46 -6.16
C VAL A 47 12.98 -6.89 -5.69
N HIS A 48 11.77 -7.40 -5.89
CA HIS A 48 11.38 -8.72 -5.49
C HIS A 48 11.47 -9.69 -6.66
N TYR A 49 12.28 -10.73 -6.48
CA TYR A 49 12.61 -11.66 -7.55
C TYR A 49 11.87 -12.99 -7.41
N VAL A 50 11.65 -13.65 -8.56
CA VAL A 50 11.34 -15.07 -8.56
C VAL A 50 12.55 -15.87 -8.07
N GLY A 51 12.32 -16.76 -7.11
CA GLY A 51 13.34 -17.61 -6.54
C GLY A 51 13.82 -18.68 -7.52
N PRO A 52 15.07 -19.16 -7.39
CA PRO A 52 15.50 -20.37 -8.09
C PRO A 52 14.67 -21.55 -7.56
N GLY A 53 13.95 -22.24 -8.47
CA GLY A 53 12.86 -23.20 -8.15
C GLY A 53 13.05 -24.02 -6.86
N SER A 54 12.12 -23.88 -5.93
CA SER A 54 12.23 -24.43 -4.57
C SER A 54 11.36 -25.67 -4.36
N GLY A 55 12.00 -26.81 -4.10
CA GLY A 55 11.37 -27.88 -3.31
C GLY A 55 11.33 -27.48 -1.82
N PRO A 56 10.42 -28.06 -1.02
CA PRO A 56 10.31 -27.73 0.40
C PRO A 56 11.48 -28.35 1.17
N ASN A 57 12.13 -27.57 2.05
CA ASN A 57 12.52 -27.96 3.43
C ASN A 57 13.81 -27.25 3.90
N SER A 58 13.68 -26.50 4.99
CA SER A 58 14.65 -26.35 6.09
C SER A 58 14.02 -25.54 7.24
N PRO A 59 14.07 -26.00 8.49
CA PRO A 59 13.40 -25.35 9.62
C PRO A 59 13.87 -23.89 9.82
N PRO A 60 13.00 -22.99 10.30
CA PRO A 60 13.31 -21.57 10.45
C PRO A 60 14.43 -21.33 11.46
N ILE A 61 15.32 -20.37 11.19
CA ILE A 61 16.18 -19.78 12.22
C ILE A 61 15.71 -18.35 12.46
N PHE A 62 15.22 -18.12 13.68
CA PHE A 62 14.95 -16.79 14.21
C PHE A 62 16.26 -16.02 14.29
N ASN A 63 16.42 -15.11 13.33
CA ASN A 63 17.43 -14.07 13.35
C ASN A 63 16.65 -12.79 13.67
N ASP A 64 16.73 -12.34 14.93
CA ASP A 64 16.08 -11.13 15.46
C ASP A 64 16.64 -9.81 14.88
N GLN A 65 17.39 -9.85 13.77
CA GLN A 65 18.02 -8.67 13.18
C GLN A 65 17.42 -8.36 11.82
N TYR A 66 16.26 -7.70 11.84
CA TYR A 66 15.85 -6.90 10.69
C TYR A 66 16.88 -5.79 10.50
N ARG A 67 17.31 -5.61 9.26
CA ARG A 67 18.01 -4.40 8.85
C ARG A 67 16.95 -3.43 8.35
N THR A 68 17.07 -2.19 8.80
CA THR A 68 16.25 -1.08 8.35
C THR A 68 17.16 -0.15 7.58
N MET A 69 16.69 0.35 6.43
CA MET A 69 17.51 1.27 5.64
C MET A 69 17.87 2.49 6.50
N HIS A 70 19.14 2.90 6.42
CA HIS A 70 19.69 4.01 7.22
C HIS A 70 19.57 3.84 8.75
N GLY A 71 19.35 2.63 9.26
CA GLY A 71 19.20 2.37 10.69
C GLY A 71 17.89 2.90 11.28
N GLY A 72 16.81 2.93 10.48
CA GLY A 72 15.47 3.36 10.91
C GLY A 72 15.29 4.88 10.90
N LYS A 73 16.19 5.60 10.22
CA LYS A 73 16.10 7.05 10.04
C LYS A 73 15.08 7.45 8.97
N VAL A 74 14.93 6.61 7.94
CA VAL A 74 13.89 6.82 6.91
C VAL A 74 12.60 6.17 7.40
N LYS A 75 11.51 6.93 7.49
CA LYS A 75 10.22 6.45 7.98
C LYS A 75 9.07 7.42 7.68
N TRP A 76 7.84 6.91 7.80
CA TRP A 76 6.65 7.76 7.88
C TRP A 76 6.59 8.54 9.19
N TYR A 77 6.07 9.77 9.14
CA TYR A 77 5.60 10.47 10.33
C TYR A 77 4.11 10.16 10.54
N VAL A 78 3.86 9.27 11.50
CA VAL A 78 2.58 8.62 11.83
C VAL A 78 1.52 9.53 12.47
N ASP A 79 1.66 10.85 12.34
CA ASP A 79 0.68 11.78 12.93
C ASP A 79 -0.66 11.79 12.18
N MET A 80 -0.72 11.12 11.01
CA MET A 80 -1.90 10.96 10.16
C MET A 80 -1.86 9.58 9.47
N PRO A 81 -3.01 8.99 9.11
CA PRO A 81 -3.05 7.79 8.29
C PRO A 81 -2.41 8.06 6.92
N ILE A 82 -1.69 7.07 6.40
CA ILE A 82 -1.08 7.08 5.09
C ILE A 82 -2.15 6.69 4.07
N SER A 83 -2.46 7.56 3.12
CA SER A 83 -3.41 7.24 2.05
C SER A 83 -2.74 6.39 0.98
N ALA A 84 -3.33 5.24 0.64
CA ALA A 84 -2.91 4.37 -0.46
C ALA A 84 -3.97 4.35 -1.57
N THR A 85 -3.56 4.40 -2.83
CA THR A 85 -4.41 4.23 -4.01
C THR A 85 -4.12 2.88 -4.66
N ILE A 86 -5.13 2.04 -4.74
CA ILE A 86 -5.07 0.81 -5.56
C ILE A 86 -5.62 1.15 -6.95
N ASP A 87 -4.82 0.89 -7.99
CA ASP A 87 -5.23 1.06 -9.38
C ASP A 87 -6.51 0.27 -9.70
N ASP A 88 -7.37 0.81 -10.56
CA ASP A 88 -8.64 0.18 -10.93
C ASP A 88 -8.48 -0.94 -11.97
N GLY A 89 -7.25 -1.18 -12.45
CA GLY A 89 -6.88 -2.31 -13.28
C GLY A 89 -6.92 -3.67 -12.55
N PHE A 90 -6.89 -3.70 -11.21
CA PHE A 90 -7.06 -4.93 -10.43
C PHE A 90 -8.52 -5.42 -10.44
N THR A 91 -8.72 -6.74 -10.49
CA THR A 91 -10.04 -7.32 -10.25
C THR A 91 -10.44 -7.14 -8.77
N ALA A 92 -11.74 -7.20 -8.48
CA ALA A 92 -12.25 -7.06 -7.12
C ALA A 92 -11.66 -8.09 -6.13
N GLU A 93 -11.32 -9.30 -6.60
CA GLU A 93 -10.68 -10.31 -5.76
C GLU A 93 -9.21 -9.95 -5.47
N GLU A 94 -8.49 -9.39 -6.44
CA GLU A 94 -7.10 -8.96 -6.26
C GLU A 94 -7.02 -7.71 -5.39
N THR A 95 -7.91 -6.74 -5.59
CA THR A 95 -8.06 -5.57 -4.72
C THR A 95 -8.29 -6.00 -3.26
N ALA A 96 -9.17 -6.98 -3.03
CA ALA A 96 -9.39 -7.50 -1.67
C ALA A 96 -8.12 -8.13 -1.06
N ARG A 97 -7.29 -8.83 -1.86
CA ARG A 97 -6.01 -9.39 -1.40
C ARG A 97 -4.96 -8.31 -1.12
N ILE A 98 -4.97 -7.22 -1.87
CA ILE A 98 -4.13 -6.04 -1.60
C ILE A 98 -4.56 -5.36 -0.29
N GLU A 99 -5.86 -5.14 -0.10
CA GLU A 99 -6.42 -4.58 1.15
C GLU A 99 -6.07 -5.42 2.38
N GLU A 100 -6.17 -6.76 2.27
CA GLU A 100 -5.76 -7.69 3.32
C GLU A 100 -4.26 -7.58 3.63
N SER A 101 -3.42 -7.41 2.61
CA SER A 101 -1.96 -7.25 2.76
C SER A 101 -1.61 -5.96 3.53
N LEU A 102 -2.26 -4.84 3.19
CA LEU A 102 -2.13 -3.56 3.91
C LEU A 102 -2.61 -3.70 5.37
N THR A 103 -3.78 -4.31 5.56
CA THR A 103 -4.38 -4.50 6.90
C THR A 103 -3.51 -5.39 7.80
N THR A 104 -2.83 -6.39 7.22
CA THR A 104 -1.96 -7.32 7.95
C THR A 104 -0.83 -6.62 8.70
N TRP A 105 -0.28 -5.54 8.14
CA TRP A 105 0.74 -4.71 8.78
C TRP A 105 0.17 -3.63 9.72
N ASP A 106 -0.98 -3.03 9.35
CA ASP A 106 -1.76 -2.07 10.15
C ASP A 106 -2.14 -2.67 11.52
N ASP A 107 -2.63 -3.92 11.52
CA ASP A 107 -3.11 -4.60 12.74
C ASP A 107 -2.02 -4.89 13.79
N VAL A 108 -0.74 -4.92 13.40
CA VAL A 108 0.36 -5.32 14.30
C VAL A 108 1.25 -4.17 14.73
N SER A 109 1.10 -2.98 14.16
CA SER A 109 2.02 -1.86 14.37
C SER A 109 1.30 -0.53 14.51
N GLY A 110 1.99 0.51 14.98
CA GLY A 110 1.43 1.88 15.00
C GLY A 110 1.40 2.56 13.63
N TRP A 111 1.68 1.82 12.56
CA TRP A 111 1.52 2.28 11.18
C TRP A 111 0.03 2.23 10.84
N ASP A 112 -0.54 3.38 10.46
CA ASP A 112 -1.97 3.52 10.15
C ASP A 112 -2.11 3.85 8.66
N VAL A 113 -2.87 3.03 7.93
CA VAL A 113 -3.08 3.16 6.48
C VAL A 113 -4.57 3.29 6.16
N ASP A 114 -4.91 4.38 5.46
CA ASP A 114 -6.23 4.61 4.88
C ASP A 114 -6.22 4.26 3.39
N ILE A 115 -7.20 3.48 2.95
CA ILE A 115 -7.17 2.86 1.63
C ILE A 115 -8.24 3.51 0.74
N GLY A 116 -7.79 3.98 -0.42
CA GLY A 116 -8.62 4.44 -1.53
C GLY A 116 -8.43 3.57 -2.78
N ILE A 117 -9.44 3.57 -3.64
CA ILE A 117 -9.39 2.96 -4.97
C ILE A 117 -9.56 4.09 -6.00
N GLY A 118 -8.75 4.10 -7.04
CA GLY A 118 -8.81 5.12 -8.09
C GLY A 118 -8.09 4.69 -9.36
N ASP A 119 -8.46 5.31 -10.48
CA ASP A 119 -7.78 5.19 -11.78
C ASP A 119 -6.37 5.77 -11.64
N TYR A 120 -5.35 4.90 -11.59
CA TYR A 120 -3.95 5.29 -11.43
C TYR A 120 -3.08 4.61 -12.47
N TRP A 121 -2.70 5.39 -13.48
CA TRP A 121 -1.75 5.00 -14.51
C TRP A 121 -0.59 5.96 -14.48
N GLY A 122 0.51 5.58 -13.84
CA GLY A 122 1.59 6.51 -13.53
C GLY A 122 2.98 5.95 -13.75
N SER A 123 3.60 6.36 -14.85
CA SER A 123 5.06 6.35 -15.07
C SER A 123 5.75 7.60 -14.47
N ASP A 124 4.99 8.46 -13.78
CA ASP A 124 5.44 9.73 -13.22
C ASP A 124 5.63 9.58 -11.70
N PHE A 125 6.79 9.04 -11.35
CA PHE A 125 7.34 9.04 -10.00
C PHE A 125 7.47 10.49 -9.46
N ASP A 126 7.06 10.77 -8.20
CA ASP A 126 6.96 12.12 -7.56
C ASP A 126 5.65 12.90 -7.85
N ASP A 127 4.51 12.21 -7.89
CA ASP A 127 3.17 12.82 -7.99
C ASP A 127 2.45 12.99 -6.63
N ALA A 128 3.11 12.59 -5.54
CA ALA A 128 2.63 12.57 -4.16
C ALA A 128 1.44 11.62 -3.90
N VAL A 129 1.29 10.57 -4.70
CA VAL A 129 0.30 9.50 -4.51
C VAL A 129 1.01 8.21 -4.12
N ASN A 130 0.65 7.62 -2.98
CA ASN A 130 1.08 6.25 -2.71
C ASN A 130 0.23 5.31 -3.55
N ALA A 131 0.85 4.57 -4.48
CA ALA A 131 0.12 3.82 -5.48
C ALA A 131 0.54 2.36 -5.56
N ILE A 132 -0.41 1.50 -5.89
CA ILE A 132 -0.21 0.08 -6.20
C ILE A 132 -0.80 -0.15 -7.58
N SER A 133 -0.01 -0.61 -8.53
CA SER A 133 -0.42 -0.81 -9.93
C SER A 133 0.18 -2.07 -10.54
N TRP A 134 -0.44 -2.51 -11.64
CA TRP A 134 0.18 -3.42 -12.58
C TRP A 134 1.19 -2.66 -13.44
N ASN A 135 2.42 -3.17 -13.55
CA ASN A 135 3.36 -2.76 -14.57
C ASN A 135 3.25 -3.71 -15.77
N LYS A 136 2.97 -3.12 -16.93
CA LYS A 136 2.59 -3.86 -18.14
C LYS A 136 3.69 -3.94 -19.18
N ASP A 137 4.81 -3.22 -19.03
CA ASP A 137 5.75 -3.04 -20.16
C ASP A 137 7.23 -2.79 -19.80
N ASP A 138 7.70 -2.85 -18.55
CA ASP A 138 9.07 -2.35 -18.23
C ASP A 138 9.84 -3.07 -17.10
N LEU A 139 9.38 -4.22 -16.61
CA LEU A 139 10.12 -5.00 -15.60
C LEU A 139 10.92 -6.15 -16.23
N ASP A 140 12.07 -6.47 -15.62
CA ASP A 140 12.85 -7.65 -16.03
C ASP A 140 12.05 -8.94 -15.77
N ALA A 141 12.19 -9.95 -16.64
CA ALA A 141 11.42 -11.20 -16.59
C ALA A 141 11.58 -12.07 -15.33
N ASN A 142 12.51 -11.72 -14.44
CA ASN A 142 12.68 -12.37 -13.14
C ASN A 142 12.23 -11.51 -11.96
N VAL A 143 11.71 -10.31 -12.21
CA VAL A 143 11.20 -9.36 -11.23
C VAL A 143 9.69 -9.50 -11.14
N ILE A 144 9.22 -9.94 -9.97
CA ILE A 144 7.79 -10.12 -9.70
C ILE A 144 7.16 -8.77 -9.37
N GLY A 145 7.87 -7.95 -8.62
CA GLY A 145 7.41 -6.62 -8.22
C GLY A 145 8.55 -5.72 -7.77
N VAL A 146 8.25 -4.43 -7.72
CA VAL A 146 9.18 -3.39 -7.28
C VAL A 146 8.44 -2.46 -6.33
N THR A 147 9.08 -2.13 -5.21
CA THR A 147 8.63 -1.06 -4.32
C THR A 147 9.63 0.09 -4.36
N TRP A 148 9.12 1.29 -4.60
CA TRP A 148 9.88 2.53 -4.62
C TRP A 148 9.48 3.41 -3.44
N ILE A 149 10.45 4.07 -2.81
CA ILE A 149 10.21 4.97 -1.68
C ILE A 149 10.93 6.29 -1.93
N TRP A 150 10.18 7.38 -2.00
CA TRP A 150 10.75 8.72 -2.08
C TRP A 150 10.77 9.35 -0.70
N TYR A 151 11.87 10.00 -0.37
CA TYR A 151 12.06 10.59 0.95
C TYR A 151 12.94 11.83 0.91
N TYR A 152 12.78 12.68 1.92
CA TYR A 152 13.69 13.81 2.16
C TYR A 152 14.94 13.32 2.89
N PRO A 153 16.16 13.40 2.30
CA PRO A 153 17.37 12.88 2.93
C PRO A 153 17.75 13.62 4.21
N ASP A 154 17.45 14.91 4.32
CA ASP A 154 17.76 15.72 5.50
C ASP A 154 16.96 15.31 6.74
N THR A 155 15.71 14.86 6.56
CA THR A 155 14.79 14.52 7.65
C THR A 155 14.54 13.03 7.78
N GLY A 156 14.75 12.25 6.72
CA GLY A 156 14.33 10.85 6.61
C GLY A 156 12.82 10.68 6.39
N GLU A 157 12.06 11.75 6.16
CA GLU A 157 10.61 11.66 5.97
C GLU A 157 10.27 11.04 4.62
N ILE A 158 9.53 9.93 4.64
CA ILE A 158 8.92 9.37 3.42
C ILE A 158 7.80 10.28 2.96
N VAL A 159 7.78 10.56 1.66
CA VAL A 159 6.76 11.41 1.03
C VAL A 159 5.86 10.64 0.07
N GLU A 160 6.35 9.55 -0.50
CA GLU A 160 5.64 8.75 -1.50
C GLU A 160 6.19 7.33 -1.52
N VAL A 161 5.30 6.37 -1.79
CA VAL A 161 5.63 4.97 -2.07
C VAL A 161 4.84 4.45 -3.26
N GLY A 162 5.53 3.81 -4.21
CA GLY A 162 4.93 3.20 -5.38
C GLY A 162 5.24 1.71 -5.42
N VAL A 163 4.24 0.88 -5.74
CA VAL A 163 4.39 -0.55 -5.97
C VAL A 163 3.95 -0.89 -7.37
N GLU A 164 4.82 -1.60 -8.08
CA GLU A 164 4.59 -2.09 -9.43
C GLU A 164 4.68 -3.62 -9.43
N LEU A 165 3.62 -4.30 -9.85
CA LEU A 165 3.59 -5.75 -10.02
C LEU A 165 3.71 -6.13 -11.49
N ASN A 166 4.56 -7.09 -11.84
CA ASN A 166 4.82 -7.48 -13.23
C ASN A 166 3.66 -8.31 -13.82
N GLU A 167 2.82 -7.69 -14.63
CA GLU A 167 1.70 -8.34 -15.31
C GLU A 167 2.12 -9.06 -16.61
N ASP A 168 3.21 -8.63 -17.26
CA ASP A 168 3.62 -9.14 -18.58
C ASP A 168 4.30 -10.53 -18.49
N ASP A 169 5.16 -10.74 -17.49
CA ASP A 169 5.95 -11.98 -17.37
C ASP A 169 5.35 -13.05 -16.44
N PHE A 170 4.33 -12.70 -15.65
CA PHE A 170 3.76 -13.60 -14.63
C PHE A 170 2.24 -13.70 -14.73
N ASP A 171 1.73 -14.93 -14.63
CA ASP A 171 0.33 -15.17 -14.34
C ASP A 171 0.06 -14.99 -12.83
N TRP A 172 -1.08 -14.40 -12.49
CA TRP A 172 -1.46 -14.07 -11.11
C TRP A 172 -2.68 -14.83 -10.60
N SER A 173 -2.72 -15.03 -9.29
CA SER A 173 -3.77 -15.75 -8.57
C SER A 173 -4.04 -15.11 -7.22
N THR A 174 -5.27 -15.25 -6.74
CA THR A 174 -5.68 -14.87 -5.38
C THR A 174 -5.81 -16.08 -4.45
N THR A 175 -5.51 -17.29 -4.96
CA THR A 175 -5.83 -18.57 -4.29
C THR A 175 -4.61 -19.48 -4.04
N GLY A 176 -3.40 -19.05 -4.41
CA GLY A 176 -2.20 -19.88 -4.32
C GLY A 176 -2.14 -21.01 -5.35
N GLU A 177 -2.73 -20.81 -6.53
CA GLU A 177 -2.73 -21.80 -7.60
C GLU A 177 -1.30 -22.13 -8.07
N PRO A 178 -0.95 -23.41 -8.30
CA PRO A 178 0.34 -23.78 -8.87
C PRO A 178 0.61 -23.10 -10.21
N GLY A 179 1.85 -22.66 -10.42
CA GLY A 179 2.27 -22.03 -11.67
C GLY A 179 1.92 -20.54 -11.79
N LYS A 180 1.30 -19.94 -10.76
CA LYS A 180 0.97 -18.50 -10.73
C LYS A 180 1.57 -17.82 -9.51
N MET A 181 1.87 -16.53 -9.63
CA MET A 181 2.22 -15.70 -8.48
C MET A 181 0.96 -15.39 -7.67
N ASP A 182 1.12 -15.37 -6.34
CA ASP A 182 0.00 -15.12 -5.45
C ASP A 182 -0.04 -13.64 -5.03
N VAL A 183 -1.11 -12.95 -5.38
CA VAL A 183 -1.23 -11.49 -5.16
C VAL A 183 -1.04 -11.12 -3.70
N GLN A 184 -1.68 -11.83 -2.76
CA GLN A 184 -1.55 -11.53 -1.34
C GLN A 184 -0.14 -11.84 -0.82
N ASN A 185 0.47 -12.95 -1.23
CA ASN A 185 1.82 -13.32 -0.82
C ASN A 185 2.84 -12.26 -1.23
N ILE A 186 2.78 -11.81 -2.49
CA ILE A 186 3.69 -10.79 -3.02
C ILE A 186 3.39 -9.43 -2.38
N MET A 187 2.13 -9.01 -2.34
CA MET A 187 1.78 -7.70 -1.79
C MET A 187 2.07 -7.58 -0.30
N THR A 188 1.93 -8.64 0.48
CA THR A 188 2.30 -8.59 1.91
C THR A 188 3.80 -8.36 2.07
N HIS A 189 4.64 -8.89 1.17
CA HIS A 189 6.07 -8.58 1.12
C HIS A 189 6.32 -7.12 0.71
N GLU A 190 5.73 -6.66 -0.40
CA GLU A 190 5.92 -5.29 -0.88
C GLU A 190 5.50 -4.24 0.15
N VAL A 191 4.37 -4.45 0.85
CA VAL A 191 3.91 -3.56 1.91
C VAL A 191 4.90 -3.49 3.08
N GLY A 192 5.64 -4.57 3.37
CA GLY A 192 6.71 -4.51 4.37
C GLY A 192 7.81 -3.48 4.01
N HIS A 193 8.06 -3.26 2.73
CA HIS A 193 8.96 -2.19 2.28
C HIS A 193 8.35 -0.78 2.50
N TRP A 194 7.04 -0.61 2.54
CA TRP A 194 6.43 0.69 2.90
C TRP A 194 6.82 1.10 4.30
N MET A 195 7.06 0.13 5.18
CA MET A 195 7.59 0.31 6.52
C MET A 195 9.13 0.42 6.56
N VAL A 196 9.81 0.39 5.41
CA VAL A 196 11.26 0.44 5.23
C VAL A 196 12.00 -0.77 5.84
N LEU A 197 11.33 -1.92 5.86
CA LEU A 197 11.97 -3.20 6.18
C LEU A 197 12.80 -3.65 4.98
N GLU A 198 14.07 -4.02 5.20
CA GLU A 198 14.91 -4.55 4.12
C GLU A 198 14.58 -6.02 3.81
N ASP A 199 14.88 -6.39 2.57
CA ASP A 199 15.00 -7.79 2.15
C ASP A 199 15.90 -8.61 3.07
N LEU A 200 15.41 -9.79 3.44
CA LEU A 200 16.20 -10.85 4.05
C LEU A 200 16.61 -11.87 2.98
N ARG A 201 17.89 -12.23 2.94
CA ARG A 201 18.45 -13.10 1.89
C ARG A 201 19.06 -14.38 2.43
N GLN A 202 19.19 -14.50 3.75
CA GLN A 202 19.67 -15.72 4.37
C GLN A 202 18.66 -16.87 4.15
N PRO A 203 19.10 -18.09 3.79
CA PRO A 203 18.19 -19.22 3.55
C PRO A 203 17.24 -19.54 4.71
N THR A 204 17.63 -19.18 5.93
CA THR A 204 16.87 -19.44 7.14
C THR A 204 15.67 -18.50 7.31
N ALA A 205 15.60 -17.42 6.52
CA ALA A 205 14.49 -16.48 6.49
C ALA A 205 13.45 -16.84 5.42
N ARG A 206 13.59 -17.97 4.70
CA ARG A 206 12.70 -18.36 3.58
C ARG A 206 11.20 -18.42 3.91
N GLU A 207 10.84 -18.49 5.19
CA GLU A 207 9.46 -18.55 5.66
C GLU A 207 8.98 -17.23 6.24
N ILE A 208 9.85 -16.21 6.27
CA ILE A 208 9.57 -14.86 6.75
C ILE A 208 9.05 -14.03 5.58
N THR A 209 8.10 -13.13 5.85
CA THR A 209 7.47 -12.28 4.84
C THR A 209 8.51 -11.49 4.06
N MET A 210 9.49 -10.88 4.74
CA MET A 210 10.54 -10.07 4.10
C MET A 210 11.65 -10.87 3.39
N TYR A 211 11.48 -12.17 3.12
CA TYR A 211 12.45 -12.91 2.31
C TYR A 211 12.44 -12.45 0.85
N ALA A 212 13.61 -12.14 0.28
CA ALA A 212 13.77 -11.45 -1.01
C ALA A 212 13.32 -12.24 -2.27
N TYR A 213 12.83 -13.46 -2.10
CA TYR A 213 12.44 -14.35 -3.19
C TYR A 213 11.09 -15.01 -2.92
N SER A 214 10.24 -15.09 -3.93
CA SER A 214 9.00 -15.88 -3.91
C SER A 214 8.97 -16.89 -5.04
N ASN A 215 8.13 -17.92 -4.92
CA ASN A 215 7.89 -18.90 -5.98
C ASN A 215 6.40 -19.01 -6.35
N TYR A 216 6.14 -19.59 -7.52
CA TYR A 216 4.78 -19.88 -7.97
C TYR A 216 4.00 -20.74 -6.95
N GLY A 217 2.76 -20.35 -6.66
CA GLY A 217 1.86 -21.00 -5.71
C GLY A 217 2.24 -20.80 -4.25
N GLU A 218 3.24 -19.98 -3.94
CA GLU A 218 3.64 -19.68 -2.57
C GLU A 218 2.62 -18.78 -1.88
N THR A 219 2.21 -19.14 -0.67
CA THR A 219 1.24 -18.37 0.14
C THR A 219 1.74 -18.10 1.56
N ILE A 220 2.98 -18.49 1.88
CA ILE A 220 3.52 -18.41 3.24
C ILE A 220 3.66 -16.98 3.76
N LYS A 221 3.88 -16.01 2.86
CA LYS A 221 4.10 -14.60 3.20
C LYS A 221 2.81 -13.81 3.38
N ARG A 222 1.65 -14.43 3.15
CA ARG A 222 0.35 -13.83 3.47
C ARG A 222 0.18 -13.56 4.97
N GLU A 223 0.96 -14.26 5.80
CA GLU A 223 0.98 -14.10 7.25
C GLU A 223 2.34 -13.60 7.72
N LEU A 224 2.35 -12.68 8.68
CA LEU A 224 3.58 -12.18 9.29
C LEU A 224 4.15 -13.18 10.27
N GLN A 225 5.45 -13.43 10.18
CA GLN A 225 6.16 -14.17 11.20
C GLN A 225 6.51 -13.26 12.38
N SER A 226 6.86 -13.86 13.52
CA SER A 226 7.22 -13.09 14.73
C SER A 226 8.34 -12.07 14.51
N GLY A 227 9.27 -12.37 13.60
CA GLY A 227 10.29 -11.41 13.18
C GLY A 227 9.68 -10.17 12.52
N ASP A 228 8.74 -10.37 11.59
CA ASP A 228 8.14 -9.29 10.79
C ASP A 228 7.43 -8.32 11.71
N VAL A 229 6.65 -8.87 12.65
CA VAL A 229 5.96 -8.11 13.69
C VAL A 229 6.95 -7.34 14.56
N ALA A 230 8.04 -7.97 15.01
CA ALA A 230 9.05 -7.30 15.84
C ALA A 230 9.75 -6.16 15.09
N GLY A 231 10.07 -6.35 13.80
CA GLY A 231 10.66 -5.32 12.95
C GLY A 231 9.73 -4.12 12.76
N ALA A 232 8.47 -4.37 12.42
CA ALA A 232 7.43 -3.35 12.30
C ALA A 232 7.24 -2.54 13.60
N GLN A 233 7.13 -3.24 14.72
CA GLN A 233 6.93 -2.61 16.04
C GLN A 233 8.16 -1.85 16.54
N ALA A 234 9.36 -2.27 16.17
CA ALA A 234 10.58 -1.54 16.50
C ALA A 234 10.64 -0.16 15.81
N LEU A 235 10.03 -0.02 14.62
CA LEU A 235 10.00 1.22 13.85
C LEU A 235 8.81 2.12 14.20
N TYR A 236 7.62 1.54 14.27
CA TYR A 236 6.35 2.28 14.36
C TYR A 236 5.59 2.05 15.66
N GLY A 237 6.14 1.26 16.59
CA GLY A 237 5.47 0.90 17.84
C GLY A 237 4.37 -0.14 17.63
N VAL A 238 3.69 -0.49 18.71
CA VAL A 238 2.54 -1.43 18.69
C VAL A 238 1.28 -0.72 18.22
N ALA A 239 0.40 -1.44 17.53
CA ALA A 239 -0.92 -0.94 17.17
C ALA A 239 -1.64 -0.41 18.42
N ALA A 240 -2.26 0.76 18.29
CA ALA A 240 -3.09 1.27 19.36
C ALA A 240 -4.27 0.31 19.58
N PRO A 241 -4.67 0.00 20.83
CA PRO A 241 -5.80 -0.87 21.06
C PRO A 241 -7.05 -0.29 20.38
N PRO A 242 -7.88 -1.14 19.72
CA PRO A 242 -8.96 -0.67 18.88
C PRO A 242 -9.94 0.19 19.70
N LEU A 243 -10.01 1.47 19.35
CA LEU A 243 -11.06 2.35 19.82
C LEU A 243 -12.33 1.98 19.01
N ILE A 244 -13.09 0.96 19.45
CA ILE A 244 -14.30 0.53 18.73
C ILE A 244 -15.36 1.67 18.71
N PRO A 245 -16.11 1.92 17.60
CA PRO A 245 -16.33 1.02 16.46
C PRO A 245 -16.03 1.54 15.03
N THR A 246 -15.59 0.57 14.23
CA THR A 246 -15.74 0.37 12.76
C THR A 246 -14.95 1.30 11.82
N LYS A 247 -13.83 0.78 11.30
CA LYS A 247 -13.25 1.18 10.00
C LYS A 247 -14.39 1.11 8.98
N LYS A 248 -14.85 2.27 8.51
CA LYS A 248 -15.84 2.32 7.44
C LYS A 248 -15.10 1.89 6.18
N LEU A 249 -15.47 0.73 5.62
CA LEU A 249 -15.33 0.54 4.18
C LEU A 249 -16.01 1.74 3.52
N SER A 250 -15.22 2.62 2.91
CA SER A 250 -15.69 3.75 2.13
C SER A 250 -16.40 3.22 0.88
N THR A 251 -17.66 2.81 1.06
CA THR A 251 -18.57 2.49 -0.04
C THR A 251 -19.20 3.77 -0.52
N THR A 252 -18.45 4.58 -1.27
CA THR A 252 -19.05 5.70 -1.98
C THR A 252 -19.76 5.17 -3.23
N TRP A 253 -21.09 5.15 -3.15
CA TRP A 253 -22.02 4.75 -4.19
C TRP A 253 -22.01 5.70 -5.39
N GLY A 254 -21.65 5.21 -6.57
CA GLY A 254 -21.98 5.81 -7.87
C GLY A 254 -22.90 4.90 -8.68
N LYS A 255 -24.22 4.99 -8.47
CA LYS A 255 -25.19 4.32 -9.36
C LYS A 255 -25.16 4.98 -10.74
N ILE A 256 -24.49 4.36 -11.71
CA ILE A 256 -24.74 4.65 -13.13
C ILE A 256 -26.10 4.03 -13.46
N LYS A 257 -27.16 4.85 -13.45
CA LYS A 257 -28.43 4.46 -14.04
C LYS A 257 -28.33 4.59 -15.54
N GLY A 258 -28.24 3.43 -16.21
CA GLY A 258 -28.63 3.30 -17.60
C GLY A 258 -30.14 3.51 -17.77
N LYS A 259 -30.50 4.48 -18.61
CA LYS A 259 -31.41 4.37 -19.76
C LYS A 259 -31.56 5.74 -20.41
#